data_AF-A0A1W9YN23-F1
#
_entry.id   AF-A0A1W9YN23-F1
#
_cell.length_a   1.000
_cell.length_b   1.000
_cell.length_c   1.000
_cell.angle_alpha   90.00
_cell.angle_beta   90.00
_cell.angle_gamma   90.00
#
_symmetry.space_group_name_H-M   'P 1'
#
loop_
_entity.id
_entity.type
_entity.pdbx_description
1 polymer ?
#
loop_
_entity_poly.entity_id
_entity_poly.type
_entity_poly.pdbx_seq_one_letter_code
_entity_poly.pdbx_strand_id
1 'polypeptide(L)'
;CLVGFFNSGNNNFGFGNAGDINTGFGNAGDTNTGFGNAGFFNMGIGNAGNEDMGVGNGGSFNVGVGNAGNQSVGFGNAGTLN
;
A
#
# COMPACT_ATOMS: atom_id res chain seq x y z
N CYS A 1 -5.97 -18.08 -6.40
CA CYS A 1 -6.52 -17.83 -7.75
C CYS A 1 -6.15 -16.41 -8.15
N LEU A 2 -5.53 -16.23 -9.32
CA LEU A 2 -5.25 -14.91 -9.88
C LEU A 2 -6.50 -14.41 -10.61
N VAL A 3 -6.97 -13.20 -10.31
CA VAL A 3 -8.16 -12.63 -10.97
C VAL A 3 -7.81 -11.27 -11.57
N GLY A 4 -7.93 -11.14 -12.89
CA GLY A 4 -7.66 -9.92 -13.64
C GLY A 4 -6.38 -9.98 -14.49
N PHE A 5 -5.92 -8.85 -15.02
CA PHE A 5 -4.93 -8.80 -16.11
C PHE A 5 -3.57 -8.25 -15.66
N PHE A 6 -2.48 -8.73 -16.26
CA PHE A 6 -1.10 -8.28 -16.01
C PHE A 6 -0.63 -8.37 -14.56
N ASN A 7 -1.21 -9.29 -13.78
CA ASN A 7 -0.72 -9.55 -12.44
C ASN A 7 0.46 -10.54 -12.47
N SER A 8 1.47 -10.30 -11.64
CA SER A 8 2.63 -11.16 -11.44
C SER A 8 2.65 -11.66 -9.98
N GLY A 9 2.82 -12.97 -9.76
CA GLY A 9 2.73 -13.61 -8.43
C GLY A 9 1.37 -14.27 -8.18
N ASN A 10 0.98 -14.44 -6.91
CA ASN A 10 -0.14 -15.28 -6.49
C ASN A 10 -1.28 -14.48 -5.83
N ASN A 11 -2.52 -14.92 -6.03
CA ASN A 11 -3.70 -14.39 -5.33
C ASN A 11 -3.94 -12.89 -5.49
N ASN A 12 -3.41 -12.29 -6.56
CA ASN A 12 -3.71 -10.90 -6.89
C ASN A 12 -5.10 -10.80 -7.55
N PHE A 13 -5.85 -9.77 -7.19
CA PHE A 13 -7.15 -9.41 -7.73
C PHE A 13 -7.12 -8.01 -8.34
N GLY A 14 -7.42 -7.87 -9.62
CA GLY A 14 -7.44 -6.59 -10.35
C GLY A 14 -6.39 -6.50 -11.45
N PHE A 15 -5.71 -5.37 -11.60
CA PHE A 15 -4.85 -5.12 -12.77
C PHE A 15 -3.44 -4.69 -12.40
N GLY A 16 -2.44 -5.30 -13.03
CA GLY A 16 -1.05 -4.81 -12.97
C GLY A 16 -0.40 -4.94 -11.59
N ASN A 17 -0.86 -5.85 -10.74
CA ASN A 17 -0.28 -6.05 -9.41
C ASN A 17 0.90 -7.03 -9.46
N ALA A 18 1.97 -6.75 -8.72
CA ALA A 18 3.16 -7.58 -8.64
C ALA A 18 3.42 -8.04 -7.19
N GLY A 19 3.66 -9.32 -6.97
CA GLY A 19 3.82 -9.95 -5.64
C GLY A 19 2.60 -10.78 -5.27
N ASP A 20 2.26 -10.88 -3.98
CA ASP A 20 1.20 -11.79 -3.52
C ASP A 20 0.03 -11.07 -2.80
N ILE A 21 -1.20 -11.57 -2.98
CA ILE A 21 -2.40 -11.16 -2.22
C ILE A 21 -2.74 -9.65 -2.39
N ASN A 22 -2.43 -9.06 -3.54
CA ASN A 22 -2.75 -7.66 -3.81
C ASN A 22 -4.15 -7.51 -4.42
N THR A 23 -4.94 -6.54 -3.98
CA THR A 23 -6.27 -6.24 -4.50
C THR A 23 -6.34 -4.81 -5.04
N GLY A 24 -6.76 -4.64 -6.29
CA GLY A 24 -6.92 -3.34 -6.95
C GLY A 24 -5.97 -3.18 -8.15
N PHE A 25 -5.28 -2.03 -8.23
CA PHE A 25 -4.55 -1.66 -9.45
C PHE A 25 -3.12 -1.22 -9.16
N GLY A 26 -2.16 -1.82 -9.84
CA GLY A 26 -0.77 -1.36 -9.84
C GLY A 26 -0.06 -1.46 -8.49
N ASN A 27 -0.46 -2.40 -7.63
CA ASN A 27 0.19 -2.60 -6.34
C ASN A 27 1.43 -3.50 -6.48
N ALA A 28 2.48 -3.24 -5.72
CA ALA A 28 3.73 -3.99 -5.73
C ALA A 28 4.09 -4.46 -4.30
N GLY A 29 4.51 -5.72 -4.15
CA GLY A 29 4.78 -6.34 -2.85
C GLY A 29 3.61 -7.22 -2.41
N ASP A 30 3.32 -7.28 -1.11
CA ASP A 30 2.42 -8.29 -0.56
C ASP A 30 1.25 -7.70 0.25
N THR A 31 0.06 -8.26 0.06
CA THR A 31 -1.15 -7.93 0.83
C THR A 31 -1.59 -6.46 0.74
N ASN A 32 -1.37 -5.81 -0.40
CA ASN A 32 -1.77 -4.42 -0.58
C ASN A 32 -3.18 -4.31 -1.19
N THR A 33 -3.99 -3.37 -0.71
CA THR A 33 -5.35 -3.12 -1.21
C THR A 33 -5.53 -1.67 -1.67
N GLY A 34 -5.92 -1.47 -2.92
CA GLY A 34 -6.23 -0.16 -3.51
C GLY A 34 -5.41 0.13 -4.77
N PHE A 35 -4.80 1.31 -4.85
CA PHE A 35 -4.16 1.80 -6.09
C PHE A 35 -2.71 2.21 -5.84
N GLY A 36 -1.77 1.61 -6.57
CA GLY A 36 -0.39 2.08 -6.61
C GLY A 36 0.37 1.96 -5.29
N ASN A 37 0.02 1.01 -4.43
CA ASN A 37 0.73 0.80 -3.17
C ASN A 37 1.97 -0.08 -3.37
N ALA A 38 3.05 0.20 -2.65
CA ALA A 38 4.31 -0.54 -2.70
C ALA A 38 4.75 -0.98 -1.29
N GLY A 39 5.06 -2.26 -1.11
CA GLY A 39 5.55 -2.83 0.14
C GLY A 39 4.59 -3.86 0.73
N PHE A 40 4.40 -3.87 2.05
CA PHE A 40 3.62 -4.90 2.76
C PHE A 40 2.37 -4.33 3.43
N PHE A 41 1.21 -4.94 3.24
CA PHE A 41 -0.01 -4.66 3.99
C PHE A 41 -0.49 -3.20 3.93
N ASN A 42 -0.39 -2.56 2.77
CA ASN A 42 -0.86 -1.17 2.62
C ASN A 42 -2.29 -1.11 2.12
N MET A 43 -3.08 -0.17 2.62
CA MET A 43 -4.46 0.06 2.21
C MET A 43 -4.69 1.50 1.75
N GLY A 44 -5.22 1.68 0.54
CA GLY A 44 -5.58 2.98 -0.01
C GLY A 44 -4.84 3.31 -1.30
N ILE A 45 -4.24 4.50 -1.39
CA ILE A 45 -3.69 5.02 -2.65
C ILE A 45 -2.27 5.51 -2.47
N GLY A 46 -1.33 4.97 -3.24
CA GLY A 46 0.02 5.51 -3.36
C GLY A 46 0.85 5.41 -2.08
N ASN A 47 0.59 4.42 -1.22
CA ASN A 47 1.40 4.21 -0.03
C ASN A 47 2.68 3.44 -0.37
N ALA A 48 3.82 3.82 0.20
CA ALA A 48 5.12 3.23 -0.06
C ALA A 48 5.81 2.87 1.26
N GLY A 49 5.59 1.64 1.74
CA GLY A 49 5.96 1.28 3.10
C GLY A 49 5.32 -0.02 3.56
N ASN A 50 5.18 -0.14 4.87
CA ASN A 50 4.58 -1.30 5.51
C ASN A 50 3.44 -0.89 6.44
N GLU A 51 2.28 -1.52 6.30
CA GLU A 51 1.13 -1.34 7.20
C GLU A 51 0.60 0.11 7.19
N ASP A 52 0.71 0.80 6.05
CA ASP A 52 0.21 2.15 5.87
C ASP A 52 -1.25 2.15 5.35
N MET A 53 -2.10 2.98 5.94
CA MET A 53 -3.51 3.15 5.57
C MET A 53 -3.81 4.59 5.16
N GLY A 54 -4.40 4.79 3.98
CA GLY A 54 -4.84 6.08 3.49
C GLY A 54 -4.16 6.45 2.17
N VAL A 55 -3.66 7.69 2.04
CA VAL A 55 -3.18 8.23 0.76
C VAL A 55 -1.78 8.79 0.87
N GLY A 56 -0.85 8.28 0.07
CA GLY A 56 0.48 8.87 -0.07
C GLY A 56 1.33 8.80 1.19
N ASN A 57 1.16 7.76 2.01
CA ASN A 57 2.01 7.55 3.18
C ASN A 57 3.29 6.81 2.78
N GLY A 58 4.40 7.10 3.46
CA GLY A 58 5.65 6.42 3.28
C GLY A 58 6.31 6.07 4.61
N GLY A 59 6.83 4.85 4.73
CA GLY A 59 7.48 4.36 5.93
C GLY A 59 6.77 3.16 6.55
N SER A 60 6.31 3.25 7.79
CA SER A 60 5.57 2.14 8.42
C SER A 60 4.49 2.57 9.42
N PHE A 61 3.38 1.85 9.48
CA PHE A 61 2.27 2.08 10.43
C PHE A 61 1.66 3.49 10.39
N ASN A 62 1.58 4.13 9.22
CA ASN A 62 0.98 5.45 9.11
C ASN A 62 -0.50 5.36 8.71
N VAL A 63 -1.34 6.21 9.32
CA VAL A 63 -2.77 6.28 9.00
C VAL A 63 -3.14 7.71 8.62
N GLY A 64 -3.62 7.93 7.41
CA GLY A 64 -4.08 9.23 6.94
C GLY A 64 -3.48 9.62 5.61
N VAL A 65 -3.05 10.87 5.46
CA VAL A 65 -2.63 11.41 4.16
C VAL A 65 -1.26 12.06 4.22
N GLY A 66 -0.35 11.63 3.37
CA GLY A 66 0.95 12.30 3.17
C GLY A 66 1.89 12.18 4.36
N ASN A 67 1.80 11.11 5.15
CA ASN A 67 2.70 10.91 6.29
C ASN A 67 4.00 10.25 5.81
N ALA A 68 5.14 10.78 6.19
CA ALA A 68 6.46 10.25 5.87
C ALA A 68 7.21 9.91 7.17
N GLY A 69 7.16 8.65 7.58
CA GLY A 69 7.86 8.16 8.77
C GLY A 69 7.19 6.94 9.39
N ASN A 70 7.17 6.86 10.72
CA ASN A 70 6.67 5.67 11.43
C ASN A 70 5.57 6.02 12.42
N GLN A 71 4.50 5.23 12.47
CA GLN A 71 3.43 5.36 13.48
C GLN A 71 2.82 6.77 13.53
N SER A 72 2.57 7.40 12.38
CA SER A 72 1.96 8.73 12.31
C SER A 72 0.50 8.66 11.91
N VAL A 73 -0.37 9.42 12.57
CA VAL A 73 -1.80 9.50 12.28
C VAL A 73 -2.20 10.94 11.92
N GLY A 74 -2.91 11.11 10.80
CA GLY A 74 -3.41 12.41 10.36
C GLY A 74 -2.83 12.85 9.01
N PHE A 75 -2.45 14.13 8.91
CA PHE A 75 -2.13 14.77 7.63
C PHE A 75 -0.74 15.39 7.66
N GLY A 76 0.14 14.96 6.75
CA GLY A 76 1.42 15.62 6.49
C GLY A 76 2.44 15.50 7.62
N ASN A 77 2.39 14.41 8.40
CA ASN A 77 3.38 14.19 9.45
C ASN A 77 4.71 13.73 8.84
N ALA A 78 5.82 14.30 9.31
CA ALA A 78 7.16 13.83 8.97
C ALA A 78 7.89 13.41 10.26
N GLY A 79 8.24 12.14 10.38
CA GLY A 79 8.94 11.61 11.56
C GLY A 79 8.24 10.41 12.21
N THR A 80 8.60 10.13 13.46
CA THR A 80 8.08 8.97 14.20
C THR A 80 7.11 9.44 15.28
N LEU A 81 5.94 8.81 15.39
CA LEU A 81 4.96 8.99 16.46
C LEU A 81 4.32 10.39 16.51
N ASN A 82 3.44 10.69 15.54
CA ASN A 82 2.68 11.95 15.48
C ASN A 82 1.18 11.73 15.38
#